data_AF-X1MK43-F1
#
_entry.id   AF-X1MK43-F1
#
_cell.length_a   1.000
_cell.length_b   1.000
_cell.length_c   1.000
_cell.angle_alpha   90.00
_cell.angle_beta   90.00
_cell.angle_gamma   90.00
#
_symmetry.space_group_name_H-M   'P 1'
#
loop_
_entity.id
_entity.type
_entity.pdbx_description
1 polymer ?
#
loop_
_entity_poly.entity_id
_entity_poly.type
_entity_poly.pdbx_seq_one_letter_code
_entity_poly.pdbx_strand_id
1 'polypeptide(L)'
;MEEGQAIEHDLLTSAIRRAQKRVEGRNFEIRKRLLEYDLVLAKQREAIYSLRDRFLLPPRDEADSLPMDGLDDYLGELLEEYAEGLIADYANASRPKEEWNLKGLTHELSAALPVSPQTLEGKGPDELRSEVVDCLHRALSRQKEQLGARFPLIARYLILTTVDEAWLSHLYTLRGRKNGFQILSPICPGGTSIRFSKTVISFNSRGI
;
A
#
# COMPACT_ATOMS: atom_id res chain seq x y z
N MET A 1 43.52 49.25 4.67
CA MET A 1 44.14 47.93 4.42
C MET A 1 44.63 47.97 2.99
N GLU A 2 45.94 47.89 2.78
CA GLU A 2 46.51 47.88 1.43
C GLU A 2 46.37 46.49 0.80
N GLU A 3 45.97 46.42 -0.46
CA GLU A 3 45.85 45.16 -1.20
C GLU A 3 47.24 44.55 -1.43
N GLY A 4 47.45 43.32 -0.95
CA GLY A 4 48.64 42.52 -1.24
C GLY A 4 49.49 42.05 -0.06
N GLN A 5 49.19 42.41 1.20
CA GLN A 5 49.88 41.85 2.37
C GLN A 5 49.29 40.51 2.83
N ALA A 6 50.15 39.52 3.10
CA ALA A 6 49.77 38.23 3.65
C ALA A 6 49.14 38.41 5.05
N ILE A 7 47.89 37.96 5.21
CA ILE A 7 47.14 38.15 6.46
C ILE A 7 47.48 36.99 7.41
N GLU A 8 48.39 37.22 8.35
CA GLU A 8 48.72 36.29 9.44
C GLU A 8 48.03 36.73 10.73
N HIS A 9 46.74 36.46 10.86
CA HIS A 9 46.00 36.73 12.10
C HIS A 9 45.33 35.46 12.60
N ASP A 10 45.80 34.92 13.73
CA ASP A 10 45.35 33.63 14.28
C ASP A 10 43.83 33.55 14.51
N LEU A 11 43.20 34.69 14.86
CA LEU A 11 41.75 34.79 15.00
C LEU A 11 41.01 34.60 13.66
N LEU A 12 41.57 35.06 12.54
CA LEU A 12 41.01 34.90 11.21
C LEU A 12 41.18 33.45 10.72
N THR A 13 42.36 32.86 10.88
CA THR A 13 42.62 31.45 10.59
C THR A 13 41.67 30.54 11.38
N SER A 14 41.45 30.85 12.65
CA SER A 14 40.50 30.12 13.51
C SER A 14 39.05 30.30 13.06
N ALA A 15 38.67 31.49 12.57
CA ALA A 15 37.35 31.74 12.03
C ALA A 15 37.10 30.98 10.71
N ILE A 16 38.10 30.94 9.82
CA ILE A 16 38.06 30.16 8.57
C ILE A 16 37.93 28.67 8.87
N ARG A 17 38.73 28.13 9.79
CA ARG A 17 38.65 26.72 10.21
C ARG A 17 37.27 26.36 10.78
N ARG A 18 36.67 27.23 11.60
CA ARG A 18 35.30 27.06 12.10
C ARG A 18 34.26 27.13 10.97
N ALA A 19 34.42 28.03 10.01
CA ALA A 19 33.55 28.10 8.84
C ALA A 19 33.62 26.82 8.00
N GLN A 20 34.82 26.32 7.74
CA GLN A 20 35.05 25.07 7.02
C GLN A 20 34.41 23.88 7.74
N LYS A 21 34.64 23.72 9.05
CA LYS A 21 34.01 22.63 9.84
C LYS A 21 32.48 22.69 9.79
N ARG A 22 31.87 23.88 9.77
CA ARG A 22 30.42 24.04 9.60
C ARG A 22 29.95 23.63 8.20
N VAL A 23 30.69 24.00 7.16
CA VAL A 23 30.37 23.60 5.77
C VAL A 23 30.49 22.10 5.60
N GLU A 24 31.56 21.50 6.11
CA GLU A 24 31.77 20.05 6.12
C GLU A 24 30.68 19.33 6.90
N GLY A 25 30.32 19.83 8.09
CA GLY A 25 29.20 19.30 8.88
C GLY A 25 27.88 19.34 8.13
N ARG A 26 27.56 20.47 7.48
CA ARG A 26 26.36 20.61 6.64
C ARG A 26 26.38 19.63 5.46
N ASN A 27 27.51 19.50 4.77
CA ASN A 27 27.64 18.57 3.64
C ASN A 27 27.49 17.12 4.09
N PHE A 28 28.05 16.77 5.26
CA PHE A 28 27.89 15.46 5.86
C PHE A 28 26.43 15.16 6.20
N GLU A 29 25.72 16.11 6.83
CA GLU A 29 24.30 15.97 7.14
C GLU A 29 23.44 15.80 5.89
N ILE A 30 23.71 16.55 4.82
CA ILE A 30 23.00 16.42 3.55
C ILE A 30 23.17 15.01 2.97
N ARG A 31 24.41 14.49 2.94
CA ARG A 31 24.68 13.13 2.46
C ARG A 31 24.04 12.07 3.34
N LYS A 32 24.07 12.26 4.66
CA LYS A 32 23.42 11.35 5.61
C LYS A 32 21.91 11.25 5.33
N ARG A 33 21.23 12.39 5.19
CA ARG A 33 19.80 12.41 4.88
C ARG A 33 19.52 11.75 3.54
N LEU A 34 20.32 12.02 2.51
CA LEU A 34 20.18 11.37 1.20
C LEU A 34 20.30 9.84 1.30
N LEU A 35 21.30 9.35 2.04
CA LEU A 35 21.50 7.93 2.27
C LEU A 35 20.32 7.30 3.02
N GLU A 36 19.81 7.95 4.06
CA GLU A 36 18.63 7.49 4.81
C GLU A 36 17.39 7.37 3.90
N TYR A 37 17.17 8.33 3.00
CA TYR A 37 16.09 8.24 2.00
C TYR A 37 16.28 7.06 1.05
N ASP A 38 17.50 6.87 0.54
CA ASP A 38 17.78 5.78 -0.39
C ASP A 38 17.63 4.40 0.28
N LEU A 39 17.99 4.28 1.56
CA LEU A 39 17.77 3.05 2.34
C LEU A 39 16.28 2.69 2.46
N VAL A 40 15.41 3.67 2.70
CA VAL A 40 13.96 3.44 2.73
C VAL A 40 13.45 3.00 1.36
N LEU A 41 13.91 3.64 0.29
CA LEU A 41 13.53 3.26 -1.08
C LEU A 41 14.03 1.88 -1.49
N ALA A 42 15.23 1.49 -1.04
CA ALA A 42 15.79 0.17 -1.29
C ALA A 42 14.94 -0.92 -0.63
N LYS A 43 14.59 -0.75 0.65
CA LYS A 43 13.69 -1.68 1.37
C LYS A 43 12.31 -1.78 0.73
N GLN A 44 11.75 -0.66 0.29
CA GLN A 44 10.47 -0.65 -0.44
C GLN A 44 10.58 -1.43 -1.76
N ARG A 45 11.66 -1.20 -2.52
CA ARG A 45 11.89 -1.92 -3.79
C ARG A 45 12.03 -3.42 -3.58
N GLU A 46 12.77 -3.83 -2.56
CA GLU A 46 12.94 -5.25 -2.19
C GLU A 46 11.61 -5.91 -1.85
N ALA A 47 10.75 -5.24 -1.06
CA ALA A 47 9.42 -5.74 -0.74
C ALA A 47 8.52 -5.89 -1.99
N ILE A 48 8.52 -4.89 -2.88
CA ILE A 48 7.72 -4.92 -4.12
C ILE A 48 8.22 -6.02 -5.07
N TYR A 49 9.53 -6.18 -5.23
CA TYR A 49 10.08 -7.22 -6.10
C TYR A 49 9.84 -8.62 -5.55
N SER A 50 9.97 -8.82 -4.23
CA SER A 50 9.60 -10.09 -3.59
C SER A 50 8.13 -10.45 -3.85
N LEU A 51 7.22 -9.47 -3.75
CA LEU A 51 5.80 -9.69 -4.06
C LEU A 51 5.57 -10.02 -5.54
N ARG A 52 6.26 -9.31 -6.44
CA ARG A 52 6.16 -9.53 -7.89
C ARG A 52 6.62 -10.94 -8.25
N ASP A 53 7.78 -11.35 -7.75
CA ASP A 53 8.38 -12.66 -8.01
C ASP A 53 7.50 -13.81 -7.50
N ARG A 54 6.76 -13.62 -6.40
CA ARG A 54 5.76 -14.58 -5.89
C ARG A 54 4.64 -14.88 -6.90
N PHE A 55 4.27 -13.92 -7.74
CA PHE A 55 3.13 -14.04 -8.67
C PHE A 55 3.51 -14.10 -10.15
N LEU A 56 4.80 -14.01 -10.49
CA LEU A 56 5.27 -14.19 -11.86
C LEU A 56 4.80 -15.53 -12.43
N LEU A 57 4.47 -15.51 -13.71
CA LEU A 57 4.11 -16.72 -14.43
C LEU A 57 5.36 -17.59 -14.62
N PRO A 58 5.28 -18.90 -14.38
CA PRO A 58 6.37 -19.81 -14.67
C PRO A 58 6.68 -19.83 -16.18
N PRO A 59 7.87 -20.34 -16.55
CA PRO A 59 8.25 -20.53 -17.95
C PRO A 59 7.18 -21.31 -18.73
N ARG A 60 7.12 -21.07 -20.05
CA ARG A 60 6.10 -21.60 -20.96
C ARG A 60 5.91 -23.13 -20.88
N ASP A 61 6.94 -23.86 -20.46
CA ASP A 61 6.96 -25.32 -20.39
C ASP A 61 6.26 -25.89 -19.12
N GLU A 62 5.91 -25.05 -18.15
CA GLU A 62 5.21 -25.42 -16.89
C GLU A 62 3.82 -24.77 -16.78
N ALA A 63 3.32 -24.16 -17.85
CA ALA A 63 2.07 -23.40 -17.86
C ALA A 63 0.79 -24.26 -17.71
N ASP A 64 0.89 -25.57 -17.96
CA ASP A 64 -0.27 -26.48 -17.98
C ASP A 64 -0.81 -26.81 -16.57
N SER A 65 -0.05 -26.54 -15.50
CA SER A 65 -0.56 -26.55 -14.14
C SER A 65 0.09 -25.44 -13.30
N LEU A 66 -0.50 -24.25 -13.33
CA LEU A 66 -0.15 -23.21 -12.35
C LEU A 66 -0.69 -23.65 -10.99
N PRO A 67 0.17 -23.89 -9.97
CA PRO A 67 -0.34 -24.18 -8.65
C PRO A 67 -1.16 -22.99 -8.15
N MET A 68 -2.33 -23.30 -7.57
CA MET A 68 -3.09 -22.33 -6.78
C MET A 68 -2.40 -22.03 -5.44
N ASP A 69 -1.49 -22.91 -5.03
CA ASP A 69 -0.82 -22.84 -3.74
C ASP A 69 -0.11 -21.49 -3.58
N GLY A 70 -0.44 -20.78 -2.51
CA GLY A 70 0.06 -19.44 -2.19
C GLY A 70 -0.68 -18.25 -2.83
N LEU A 71 -1.43 -18.43 -3.93
CA LEU A 71 -2.33 -17.39 -4.46
C LEU A 71 -3.68 -17.40 -3.72
N ASP A 72 -4.18 -18.57 -3.32
CA ASP A 72 -5.39 -18.63 -2.50
C ASP A 72 -5.20 -18.06 -1.10
N ASP A 73 -4.06 -18.38 -0.47
CA ASP A 73 -3.70 -17.81 0.83
C ASP A 73 -3.57 -16.28 0.73
N TYR A 74 -2.91 -15.79 -0.32
CA TYR A 74 -2.76 -14.34 -0.53
C TYR A 74 -4.09 -13.63 -0.75
N LEU A 75 -4.98 -14.22 -1.57
CA LEU A 75 -6.32 -13.66 -1.78
C LEU A 75 -7.13 -13.71 -0.49
N GLY A 76 -7.01 -14.77 0.32
CA GLY A 76 -7.65 -14.87 1.63
C GLY A 76 -7.19 -13.77 2.58
N GLU A 77 -5.87 -13.58 2.73
CA GLU A 77 -5.28 -12.50 3.53
C GLU A 77 -5.76 -11.11 3.05
N LEU A 78 -5.80 -10.91 1.73
CA LEU A 78 -6.28 -9.65 1.13
C LEU A 78 -7.76 -9.39 1.43
N LEU A 79 -8.60 -10.44 1.41
CA LEU A 79 -10.02 -10.32 1.74
C LEU A 79 -10.24 -10.02 3.22
N GLU A 80 -9.45 -10.63 4.11
CA GLU A 80 -9.47 -10.36 5.56
C GLU A 80 -9.09 -8.91 5.86
N GLU A 81 -8.01 -8.40 5.25
CA GLU A 81 -7.61 -6.99 5.41
C GLU A 81 -8.70 -6.05 4.87
N TYR A 82 -9.29 -6.39 3.73
CA TYR A 82 -10.36 -5.58 3.16
C TYR A 82 -11.63 -5.58 4.02
N ALA A 83 -12.01 -6.73 4.56
CA ALA A 83 -13.13 -6.84 5.49
C ALA A 83 -12.89 -5.98 6.73
N GLU A 84 -11.69 -6.00 7.29
CA GLU A 84 -11.31 -5.17 8.43
C GLU A 84 -11.46 -3.67 8.09
N GLY A 85 -11.00 -3.25 6.92
CA GLY A 85 -11.18 -1.87 6.44
C GLY A 85 -12.65 -1.47 6.30
N LEU A 86 -13.49 -2.34 5.76
CA LEU A 86 -14.94 -2.10 5.68
C LEU A 86 -15.59 -1.99 7.06
N ILE A 87 -15.24 -2.88 8.00
CA ILE A 87 -15.76 -2.80 9.36
C ILE A 87 -15.28 -1.52 10.04
N ALA A 88 -14.01 -1.14 9.89
CA ALA A 88 -13.48 0.09 10.46
C ALA A 88 -14.17 1.36 9.94
N ASP A 89 -14.53 1.39 8.66
CA ASP A 89 -15.18 2.53 8.01
C ASP A 89 -16.69 2.61 8.33
N TYR A 90 -17.38 1.47 8.35
CA TYR A 90 -18.86 1.43 8.41
C TYR A 90 -19.43 0.97 9.75
N ALA A 91 -18.71 0.16 10.53
CA ALA A 91 -19.21 -0.47 11.76
C ALA A 91 -18.12 -0.55 12.84
N ASN A 92 -17.45 0.58 13.09
CA ASN A 92 -16.34 0.63 14.04
C ASN A 92 -16.82 0.31 15.46
N ALA A 93 -16.20 -0.69 16.10
CA ALA A 93 -16.54 -1.12 17.47
C ALA A 93 -16.34 -0.02 18.53
N SER A 94 -15.53 1.00 18.25
CA SER A 94 -15.34 2.15 19.13
C SER A 94 -16.51 3.13 19.13
N ARG A 95 -17.45 2.99 18.18
CA ARG A 95 -18.65 3.83 18.07
C ARG A 95 -19.89 3.06 18.55
N PRO A 96 -20.89 3.76 19.11
CA PRO A 96 -22.17 3.13 19.46
C PRO A 96 -22.83 2.50 18.22
N LYS A 97 -23.57 1.41 18.42
CA LYS A 97 -24.16 0.61 17.32
C LYS A 97 -25.14 1.42 16.46
N GLU A 98 -25.76 2.43 17.06
CA GLU A 98 -26.70 3.34 16.39
C GLU A 98 -26.03 4.22 15.33
N GLU A 99 -24.71 4.45 15.45
CA GLU A 99 -23.91 5.20 14.48
C GLU A 99 -23.35 4.31 13.36
N TRP A 100 -23.56 2.98 13.42
CA TRP A 100 -23.07 2.08 12.39
C TRP A 100 -23.86 2.27 11.08
N ASN A 101 -23.12 2.44 9.99
CA ASN A 101 -23.68 2.60 8.67
C ASN A 101 -23.83 1.23 7.97
N LEU A 102 -24.72 0.38 8.50
CA LEU A 102 -24.99 -0.95 7.94
C LEU A 102 -25.56 -0.90 6.51
N LYS A 103 -26.28 0.17 6.18
CA LYS A 103 -26.79 0.41 4.81
C LYS A 103 -25.63 0.63 3.82
N GLY A 104 -24.66 1.45 4.20
CA GLY A 104 -23.45 1.70 3.40
C GLY A 104 -22.60 0.44 3.24
N LEU A 105 -22.42 -0.32 4.32
CA LEU A 105 -21.71 -1.61 4.29
C LEU A 105 -22.39 -2.60 3.34
N THR A 106 -23.72 -2.75 3.45
CA THR A 106 -24.49 -3.63 2.57
C THR A 106 -24.39 -3.20 1.11
N HIS A 107 -24.41 -1.89 0.84
CA HIS A 107 -24.31 -1.36 -0.50
C HIS A 107 -22.95 -1.67 -1.14
N GLU A 108 -21.85 -1.49 -0.41
CA GLU A 108 -20.50 -1.85 -0.90
C GLU A 108 -20.38 -3.37 -1.13
N LEU A 109 -20.92 -4.21 -0.24
CA LEU A 109 -20.90 -5.67 -0.42
C LEU A 109 -21.77 -6.15 -1.58
N SER A 110 -22.88 -5.46 -1.83
CA SER A 110 -23.81 -5.75 -2.93
C SER A 110 -23.15 -5.65 -4.31
N ALA A 111 -22.04 -4.91 -4.43
CA ALA A 111 -21.26 -4.87 -5.66
C ALA A 111 -20.57 -6.21 -5.99
N ALA A 112 -20.19 -6.98 -4.96
CA ALA A 112 -19.54 -8.28 -5.12
C ALA A 112 -20.53 -9.44 -5.10
N LEU A 113 -21.50 -9.40 -4.17
CA LEU A 113 -22.53 -10.41 -4.01
C LEU A 113 -23.80 -9.75 -3.48
N PRO A 114 -25.01 -10.03 -4.01
CA PRO A 114 -26.24 -9.48 -3.45
C PRO A 114 -26.41 -9.88 -1.98
N VAL A 115 -26.30 -8.92 -1.06
CA VAL A 115 -26.50 -9.11 0.38
C VAL A 115 -27.71 -8.30 0.82
N SER A 116 -28.61 -8.90 1.60
CA SER A 116 -29.72 -8.18 2.21
C SER A 116 -29.25 -7.45 3.47
N PRO A 117 -29.67 -6.18 3.71
CA PRO A 117 -29.33 -5.45 4.93
C PRO A 117 -29.73 -6.21 6.21
N GLN A 118 -30.84 -6.96 6.13
CA GLN A 118 -31.38 -7.79 7.22
C GLN A 118 -30.41 -8.87 7.69
N THR A 119 -29.43 -9.25 6.86
CA THR A 119 -28.43 -10.27 7.19
C THR A 119 -27.36 -9.74 8.16
N LEU A 120 -27.22 -8.42 8.26
CA LEU A 120 -26.21 -7.74 9.08
C LEU A 120 -26.80 -7.08 10.33
N GLU A 121 -28.13 -6.91 10.39
CA GLU A 121 -28.82 -6.31 11.53
C GLU A 121 -28.75 -7.22 12.77
N GLY A 122 -28.61 -6.60 13.96
CA GLY A 122 -28.63 -7.30 15.25
C GLY A 122 -27.32 -7.98 15.67
N LYS A 123 -26.34 -8.09 14.77
CA LYS A 123 -25.05 -8.77 15.04
C LYS A 123 -24.12 -7.98 15.97
N GLY A 124 -23.27 -8.70 16.69
CA GLY A 124 -22.11 -8.14 17.39
C GLY A 124 -21.00 -7.70 16.41
N PRO A 125 -19.99 -6.92 16.86
CA PRO A 125 -18.86 -6.54 16.01
C PRO A 125 -18.13 -7.73 15.39
N ASP A 126 -17.83 -8.76 16.20
CA ASP A 126 -17.09 -9.95 15.75
C ASP A 126 -17.92 -10.81 14.79
N GLU A 127 -19.22 -10.97 15.07
CA GLU A 127 -20.15 -11.68 14.19
C GLU A 127 -20.33 -10.96 12.85
N LEU A 128 -20.38 -9.62 12.89
CA LEU A 128 -20.46 -8.79 11.69
C LEU A 128 -19.20 -8.95 10.86
N ARG A 129 -18.02 -8.92 11.48
CA ARG A 129 -16.73 -9.18 10.82
C ARG A 129 -16.73 -10.55 10.13
N SER A 130 -17.11 -11.61 10.85
CA SER A 130 -17.17 -12.96 10.28
C SER A 130 -18.11 -13.03 9.07
N GLU A 131 -19.29 -12.42 9.14
CA GLU A 131 -20.24 -12.44 8.02
C GLU A 131 -19.71 -11.69 6.79
N VAL A 132 -19.02 -10.56 6.99
CA VAL A 132 -18.40 -9.80 5.90
C VAL A 132 -17.32 -10.63 5.22
N VAL A 133 -16.43 -11.25 6.01
CA VAL A 133 -15.38 -12.15 5.50
C VAL A 133 -16.00 -13.30 4.71
N ASP A 134 -16.97 -14.01 5.29
CA ASP A 134 -17.65 -15.13 4.64
C ASP A 134 -18.33 -14.71 3.33
N CYS A 135 -18.95 -13.54 3.33
CA CYS A 135 -19.57 -12.98 2.13
C CYS A 135 -18.54 -12.76 1.01
N LEU A 136 -17.38 -12.17 1.33
CA LEU A 136 -16.30 -11.92 0.38
C LEU A 136 -15.71 -13.24 -0.14
N HIS A 137 -15.51 -14.24 0.72
CA HIS A 137 -15.06 -15.57 0.31
C HIS A 137 -16.05 -16.28 -0.60
N ARG A 138 -17.37 -16.16 -0.33
CA ARG A 138 -18.42 -16.68 -1.24
C ARG A 138 -18.38 -15.99 -2.60
N ALA A 139 -18.20 -14.67 -2.62
CA ALA A 139 -18.08 -13.90 -3.86
C ALA A 139 -16.85 -14.36 -4.68
N LEU A 140 -15.70 -14.51 -4.03
CA LEU A 140 -14.47 -15.00 -4.66
C LEU A 140 -14.64 -16.43 -5.21
N SER A 141 -15.26 -17.32 -4.44
CA SER A 141 -15.48 -18.71 -4.84
C SER A 141 -16.37 -18.80 -6.08
N ARG A 142 -17.44 -18.00 -6.13
CA ARG A 142 -18.30 -17.87 -7.32
C ARG A 142 -17.51 -17.35 -8.53
N GLN A 143 -16.64 -16.36 -8.34
CA GLN A 143 -15.80 -15.83 -9.41
C GLN A 143 -14.80 -16.87 -9.94
N LYS A 144 -14.22 -17.67 -9.05
CA LYS A 144 -13.35 -18.80 -9.40
C LYS A 144 -14.08 -19.83 -10.25
N GLU A 145 -15.30 -20.22 -9.84
CA GLU A 145 -16.13 -21.16 -10.59
C GLU A 145 -16.46 -20.63 -12.00
N GLN A 146 -16.81 -19.35 -12.12
CA GLN A 146 -17.13 -18.73 -13.41
C GLN A 146 -15.93 -18.68 -14.37
N LEU A 147 -14.73 -18.39 -13.85
CA LEU A 147 -13.51 -18.26 -14.66
C LEU A 147 -12.80 -19.61 -14.89
N GLY A 148 -13.07 -20.61 -14.04
CA GLY A 148 -12.52 -21.95 -14.12
C GLY A 148 -10.99 -21.95 -14.19
N ALA A 149 -10.44 -22.74 -15.11
CA ALA A 149 -8.99 -22.90 -15.28
C ALA A 149 -8.23 -21.60 -15.63
N ARG A 150 -8.94 -20.54 -16.09
CA ARG A 150 -8.32 -19.25 -16.41
C ARG A 150 -8.14 -18.36 -15.18
N PHE A 151 -8.82 -18.66 -14.08
CA PHE A 151 -8.79 -17.83 -12.85
C PHE A 151 -7.36 -17.51 -12.38
N PRO A 152 -6.44 -18.50 -12.23
CA PRO A 152 -5.10 -18.21 -11.69
C PRO A 152 -4.30 -17.27 -12.59
N LEU A 153 -4.42 -17.41 -13.91
CA LEU A 153 -3.75 -16.55 -14.89
C LEU A 153 -4.27 -15.11 -14.80
N ILE A 154 -5.59 -14.94 -14.76
CA ILE A 154 -6.24 -13.63 -14.67
C ILE A 154 -5.92 -12.96 -13.34
N ALA A 155 -6.02 -13.70 -12.23
CA ALA A 155 -5.73 -13.19 -10.89
C ALA A 155 -4.28 -12.72 -10.77
N ARG A 156 -3.30 -13.52 -11.22
CA ARG A 156 -1.87 -13.14 -11.24
C ARG A 156 -1.65 -11.90 -12.09
N TYR A 157 -2.24 -11.85 -13.29
CA TYR A 157 -2.15 -10.68 -14.16
C TYR A 157 -2.67 -9.42 -13.45
N LEU A 158 -3.87 -9.47 -12.86
CA LEU A 158 -4.46 -8.34 -12.13
C LEU A 158 -3.60 -7.90 -10.94
N ILE A 159 -3.10 -8.84 -10.14
CA ILE A 159 -2.22 -8.54 -9.01
C ILE A 159 -0.95 -7.82 -9.50
N LEU A 160 -0.28 -8.37 -10.52
CA LEU A 160 0.93 -7.78 -11.07
C LEU A 160 0.70 -6.38 -11.63
N THR A 161 -0.37 -6.18 -12.43
CA THR A 161 -0.66 -4.86 -13.01
C THR A 161 -1.01 -3.84 -11.94
N THR A 162 -1.81 -4.22 -10.94
CA THR A 162 -2.23 -3.31 -9.86
C THR A 162 -1.06 -2.92 -8.95
N VAL A 163 -0.18 -3.87 -8.61
CA VAL A 163 1.04 -3.61 -7.83
C VAL A 163 1.99 -2.70 -8.61
N ASP A 164 2.22 -2.98 -9.89
CA ASP A 164 3.10 -2.17 -10.74
C ASP A 164 2.58 -0.74 -10.91
N GLU A 165 1.26 -0.56 -11.12
CA GLU A 165 0.61 0.76 -11.18
C GLU A 165 0.71 1.52 -9.86
N ALA A 166 0.43 0.86 -8.72
CA ALA A 166 0.52 1.46 -7.40
C ALA A 166 1.97 1.89 -7.07
N TRP A 167 2.94 1.06 -7.40
CA TRP A 167 4.35 1.37 -7.23
C TRP A 167 4.78 2.58 -8.07
N LEU A 168 4.36 2.62 -9.34
CA LEU A 168 4.65 3.75 -10.23
C LEU A 168 4.02 5.04 -9.70
N SER A 169 2.76 5.00 -9.26
CA SER A 169 2.07 6.12 -8.63
C SER A 169 2.80 6.61 -7.37
N HIS A 170 3.28 5.70 -6.53
CA HIS A 170 4.09 6.03 -5.35
C HIS A 170 5.41 6.71 -5.73
N LEU A 171 6.10 6.23 -6.75
CA LEU A 171 7.33 6.85 -7.27
C LEU A 171 7.07 8.28 -7.80
N TYR A 172 5.98 8.51 -8.51
CA TYR A 172 5.57 9.85 -8.93
C TYR A 172 5.25 10.75 -7.74
N THR A 173 4.51 10.24 -6.75
CA THR A 173 4.18 10.95 -5.52
C THR A 173 5.45 11.34 -4.74
N LEU A 174 6.45 10.46 -4.69
CA LEU A 174 7.75 10.73 -4.10
C LEU A 174 8.51 11.80 -4.90
N ARG A 175 8.49 11.74 -6.23
CA ARG A 175 9.13 12.74 -7.10
C ARG A 175 8.47 14.12 -6.97
N GLY A 176 7.15 14.18 -6.90
CA GLY A 176 6.38 15.41 -6.68
C GLY A 176 6.72 16.05 -5.33
N ARG A 177 6.82 15.26 -4.26
CA ARG A 177 7.26 15.74 -2.93
C ARG A 177 8.74 16.13 -2.90
N LYS A 178 9.60 15.45 -3.65
CA LYS A 178 11.04 15.80 -3.80
C LYS A 178 11.25 17.17 -4.46
N ASN A 179 10.36 17.57 -5.39
CA ASN A 179 10.42 18.88 -6.05
C ASN A 179 9.83 20.04 -5.21
N GLY A 180 9.23 19.76 -4.05
CA GLY A 180 8.54 20.73 -3.20
C GLY A 180 8.87 20.62 -1.71
N PHE A 181 10.12 20.34 -1.33
CA PHE A 181 10.47 20.03 0.05
C PHE A 181 10.43 21.24 1.00
N GLN A 182 9.27 21.46 1.60
CA GLN A 182 9.11 21.98 2.96
C GLN A 182 8.73 20.78 3.86
N ILE A 183 9.51 20.57 4.92
CA ILE A 183 9.45 19.38 5.79
C ILE A 183 8.13 19.36 6.56
N LEU A 184 7.37 18.27 6.48
CA LEU A 184 6.37 17.93 7.50
C LEU A 184 6.50 16.45 7.89
N SER A 185 6.83 16.28 9.18
CA SER A 185 6.51 15.21 10.15
C SER A 185 6.39 13.74 9.72
N PRO A 186 6.90 12.78 10.53
CA PRO A 186 6.65 11.37 10.31
C PRO A 186 5.15 11.11 10.44
N ILE A 187 4.54 10.60 9.38
CA ILE A 187 3.20 10.04 9.47
C ILE A 187 3.32 8.79 10.37
N CYS A 188 2.57 8.82 11.47
CA CYS A 188 2.42 7.76 12.46
C CYS A 188 2.16 6.37 11.85
N PRO A 189 2.43 5.28 12.60
CA PRO A 189 2.08 3.92 12.20
C PRO A 189 0.56 3.77 12.35
N GLY A 190 -0.17 3.99 11.26
CA GLY A 190 -1.61 3.88 11.24
C GLY A 190 -2.07 3.61 9.82
N GLY A 191 -2.37 2.34 9.55
CA GLY A 191 -3.15 1.81 8.44
C GLY A 191 -3.25 2.69 7.20
N THR A 192 -2.23 2.68 6.36
CA THR A 192 -2.45 2.95 4.93
C THR A 192 -2.75 1.60 4.30
N SER A 193 -3.95 1.09 4.56
CA SER A 193 -4.54 0.05 3.71
C SER A 193 -4.62 0.70 2.33
N ILE A 194 -3.63 0.36 1.50
CA ILE A 194 -3.59 0.79 0.12
C ILE A 194 -4.89 0.29 -0.47
N ARG A 195 -5.56 1.16 -1.23
CA ARG A 195 -6.89 0.98 -1.82
C ARG A 195 -6.90 -0.13 -2.90
N PHE A 196 -6.22 -1.25 -2.66
CA PHE A 196 -6.09 -2.44 -3.50
C PHE A 196 -7.43 -3.12 -3.78
N SER A 197 -8.36 -3.04 -2.82
CA SER A 197 -9.60 -3.81 -2.89
C SER A 197 -10.58 -3.33 -3.98
N LYS A 198 -10.72 -2.01 -4.20
CA LYS A 198 -11.78 -1.50 -5.09
C LYS A 198 -11.58 -1.88 -6.55
N THR A 199 -10.34 -2.10 -7.00
CA THR A 199 -10.06 -2.42 -8.42
C THR A 199 -10.43 -3.86 -8.78
N VAL A 200 -10.23 -4.81 -7.86
CA VAL A 200 -10.54 -6.23 -8.12
C VAL A 200 -12.05 -6.49 -8.13
N ILE A 201 -12.81 -5.75 -7.32
CA ILE A 201 -14.28 -5.91 -7.21
C ILE A 201 -15.04 -5.05 -8.24
N SER A 202 -14.51 -3.89 -8.65
CA SER A 202 -15.21 -2.97 -9.57
C SER A 202 -15.22 -3.41 -11.04
N PHE A 203 -14.54 -4.50 -11.41
CA PHE A 203 -14.47 -4.95 -12.81
C PHE A 203 -15.82 -5.46 -13.37
N ASN A 204 -16.86 -5.58 -12.53
CA ASN A 204 -18.19 -6.03 -12.95
C ASN A 204 -19.19 -4.90 -13.29
N SER A 205 -18.81 -3.62 -13.17
CA SER A 205 -19.72 -2.48 -13.44
C SER A 205 -19.60 -1.89 -14.86
N ARG A 206 -18.65 -2.34 -15.69
CA ARG A 206 -18.49 -1.86 -17.06
C ARG A 206 -18.18 -3.01 -18.03
N GLY A 207 -19.25 -3.66 -18.46
CA GLY A 207 -19.40 -4.24 -19.80
C GLY A 207 -18.45 -5.38 -20.20
N ILE A 208 -18.94 -6.61 -20.06
CA ILE A 208 -19.09 -7.55 -21.18
C ILE A 208 -20.53 -8.05 -21.16
#